data_AF-A0A0A1U699-F1
#
_entry.id   AF-A0A0A1U699-F1
#
_cell.length_a   1.000
_cell.length_b   1.000
_cell.length_c   1.000
_cell.angle_alpha   90.00
_cell.angle_beta   90.00
_cell.angle_gamma   90.00
#
_symmetry.space_group_name_H-M   'P 1'
#
loop_
_entity.id
_entity.type
_entity.pdbx_description
1 polymer ?
#
loop_
_entity_poly.entity_id
_entity_poly.type
_entity_poly.pdbx_seq_one_letter_code
_entity_poly.pdbx_strand_id
1 'polypeptide(L)'
;MSFYSRYLKDEVCVGTIDGVEEAKTPNTYNRKPHWRREDILKFYEGLTLYGANFALLELFFNGTRTHKQLLARFKLEQKMRPELVSKAMLPQVVHLDKVVDKN
;
A
#
# COMPACT_ATOMS: atom_id res chain seq x y z
N MET A 1 15.57 1.60 0.24
CA MET A 1 14.72 2.11 1.34
C MET A 1 13.57 2.90 0.73
N SER A 2 12.32 2.53 1.00
CA SER A 2 11.15 3.23 0.44
C SER A 2 11.03 4.65 0.99
N PHE A 3 10.76 5.62 0.12
CA PHE A 3 10.58 7.04 0.48
C PHE A 3 9.49 7.23 1.54
N TYR A 4 8.45 6.40 1.51
CA TYR A 4 7.31 6.46 2.42
C TYR A 4 7.61 5.93 3.83
N SER A 5 8.76 5.25 4.03
CA SER A 5 9.13 4.65 5.31
C SER A 5 9.22 5.67 6.46
N ARG A 6 9.58 6.92 6.15
CA ARG A 6 9.68 8.03 7.12
C ARG A 6 8.33 8.50 7.66
N TYR A 7 7.25 8.28 6.91
CA TYR A 7 5.89 8.74 7.27
C TYR A 7 5.09 7.68 8.05
N LEU A 8 5.62 6.46 8.17
CA LEU A 8 4.98 5.34 8.86
C LEU A 8 5.61 5.07 10.24
N LYS A 9 6.01 6.13 10.97
CA LYS A 9 6.93 5.98 12.12
C LYS A 9 6.31 5.33 13.36
N ASP A 10 5.00 5.46 13.62
CA ASP A 10 4.41 4.97 14.89
C ASP A 10 2.99 4.36 14.75
N GLU A 11 2.54 4.00 13.55
CA GLU A 11 1.11 3.70 13.36
C GLU A 11 0.78 2.21 13.42
N VAL A 12 0.13 1.84 14.53
CA VAL A 12 -0.81 0.71 14.65
C VAL A 12 -1.59 0.63 13.34
N CYS A 13 -1.29 -0.39 12.54
CA CYS A 13 -2.00 -0.65 11.31
C CYS A 13 -3.46 -0.90 11.69
N VAL A 14 -4.33 0.09 11.46
CA VAL A 14 -5.74 0.05 11.86
C VAL A 14 -6.36 -1.24 11.31
N GLY A 15 -6.51 -2.24 12.18
CA GLY A 15 -6.97 -3.57 11.83
C GLY A 15 -6.34 -4.76 12.54
N THR A 16 -5.35 -4.63 13.43
CA THR A 16 -4.85 -5.81 14.16
C THR A 16 -4.45 -5.50 15.59
N ILE A 17 -5.13 -6.21 16.48
CA ILE A 17 -4.72 -6.56 17.84
C ILE A 17 -3.35 -7.25 17.75
N ASP A 18 -2.31 -6.60 18.25
CA ASP A 18 -1.00 -7.23 18.40
C ASP A 18 -1.07 -8.28 19.51
N GLY A 19 -0.60 -9.50 19.18
CA GLY A 19 -0.37 -10.59 20.12
C GLY A 19 -1.56 -11.52 20.31
N VAL A 20 -1.46 -12.74 19.77
CA VAL A 20 -1.38 -13.99 20.54
C VAL A 20 -1.14 -15.13 19.54
N GLU A 21 -0.24 -16.04 19.94
CA GLU A 21 0.06 -17.33 19.35
C GLU A 21 -1.16 -18.11 18.84
N GLU A 22 -0.86 -18.97 17.87
CA GLU A 22 -1.72 -19.91 17.19
C GLU A 22 -2.58 -20.75 18.15
N ALA A 23 -3.83 -20.32 18.37
CA ALA A 23 -4.89 -21.13 18.96
C ALA A 23 -6.10 -21.21 18.03
N LYS A 24 -6.33 -22.41 17.48
CA LYS A 24 -7.47 -22.76 16.63
C LYS A 24 -8.78 -22.62 17.40
N THR A 25 -9.61 -21.63 17.03
CA THR A 25 -11.07 -21.70 17.23
C THR A 25 -11.80 -21.20 15.98
N PRO A 26 -12.88 -21.87 15.53
CA PRO A 26 -13.59 -21.52 14.31
C PRO A 26 -14.66 -20.49 14.64
N ASN A 27 -14.28 -19.22 14.56
CA ASN A 27 -15.25 -18.13 14.54
C ASN A 27 -15.09 -17.35 13.24
N THR A 28 -15.96 -17.69 12.30
CA THR A 28 -15.96 -17.26 10.90
C THR A 28 -16.60 -15.87 10.72
N TYR A 29 -16.35 -14.95 11.64
CA TYR A 29 -16.67 -13.54 11.43
C TYR A 29 -15.49 -12.89 10.70
N ASN A 30 -15.66 -12.73 9.39
CA ASN A 30 -15.00 -11.75 8.51
C ASN A 30 -13.70 -11.15 9.07
N ARG A 31 -12.63 -11.95 9.10
CA ARG A 31 -11.29 -11.45 9.45
C ARG A 31 -10.88 -10.45 8.37
N LYS A 32 -10.95 -9.16 8.69
CA LYS A 32 -10.45 -8.11 7.80
C LYS A 32 -8.99 -8.44 7.47
N PRO A 33 -8.59 -8.34 6.20
CA PRO A 33 -7.23 -8.67 5.83
C PRO A 33 -6.28 -7.69 6.53
N HIS A 34 -5.39 -8.21 7.37
CA HIS A 34 -4.34 -7.43 8.05
C HIS A 34 -3.48 -6.75 6.99
N TRP A 35 -3.14 -5.48 7.17
CA TRP A 35 -2.21 -4.74 6.30
C TRP A 35 -0.91 -4.54 7.05
N ARG A 36 0.16 -5.19 6.60
CA ARG A 36 1.48 -4.99 7.20
C ARG A 36 2.07 -3.68 6.73
N ARG A 37 3.06 -3.16 7.46
CA ARG A 37 3.78 -1.95 7.06
C ARG A 37 4.38 -2.09 5.66
N GLU A 38 4.92 -3.26 5.34
CA GLU A 38 5.51 -3.55 4.03
C GLU A 38 4.46 -3.49 2.91
N ASP A 39 3.24 -3.96 3.19
CA ASP A 39 2.13 -3.90 2.23
C ASP A 39 1.68 -2.46 1.99
N ILE A 40 1.67 -1.63 3.04
CA ILE A 40 1.31 -0.21 2.93
C ILE A 40 2.38 0.54 2.13
N LEU A 41 3.67 0.25 2.35
CA LEU A 41 4.76 0.82 1.54
C LEU A 41 4.63 0.44 0.07
N LYS A 42 4.43 -0.85 -0.22
CA LYS A 42 4.17 -1.34 -1.58
C LYS A 42 2.94 -0.69 -2.20
N PHE A 43 1.90 -0.45 -1.42
CA PHE A 43 0.68 0.21 -1.90
C PHE A 43 0.98 1.63 -2.38
N TYR A 44 1.69 2.43 -1.59
CA TYR A 44 2.09 3.78 -1.98
C TYR A 44 3.08 3.80 -3.16
N GLU A 45 3.99 2.83 -3.24
CA GLU A 45 4.86 2.65 -4.42
C GLU A 45 4.05 2.33 -5.67
N GLY A 46 3.10 1.39 -5.57
CA GLY A 46 2.19 1.04 -6.66
C GLY A 46 1.32 2.22 -7.12
N LEU A 47 0.80 3.02 -6.18
CA LEU A 47 0.09 4.26 -6.52
C LEU A 47 0.97 5.28 -7.25
N THR A 48 2.25 5.34 -6.91
CA THR A 48 3.20 6.24 -7.58
C THR A 48 3.51 5.80 -9.00
N LEU A 49 3.65 4.49 -9.21
CA LEU A 49 4.00 3.92 -10.51
C LEU A 49 2.81 3.83 -11.48
N TYR A 50 1.65 3.44 -10.96
CA TYR A 50 0.48 3.08 -11.78
C TYR A 50 -0.74 3.98 -11.53
N GLY A 51 -0.65 4.94 -10.61
CA GLY A 51 -1.78 5.77 -10.21
C GLY A 51 -2.90 4.96 -9.56
N ALA A 52 -4.14 5.42 -9.70
CA ALA A 52 -5.34 4.73 -9.21
C ALA A 52 -5.79 3.56 -10.11
N ASN A 53 -4.89 2.96 -10.90
CA ASN A 53 -5.20 1.77 -11.68
C ASN A 53 -5.05 0.50 -10.82
N PHE A 54 -6.12 0.14 -10.12
CA PHE A 54 -6.11 -0.96 -9.16
C PHE A 54 -5.93 -2.35 -9.80
N ALA A 55 -6.22 -2.52 -11.09
CA ALA A 55 -5.93 -3.76 -11.80
C ALA A 55 -4.42 -3.97 -11.95
N LEU A 56 -3.68 -2.89 -12.26
CA LEU A 56 -2.21 -2.95 -12.28
C LEU A 56 -1.62 -3.09 -10.89
N LEU A 57 -2.19 -2.44 -9.88
CA LEU A 57 -1.75 -2.66 -8.49
C LEU A 57 -1.99 -4.11 -8.04
N GLU A 58 -3.11 -4.73 -8.41
CA GLU A 58 -3.39 -6.13 -8.08
C GLU A 58 -2.32 -7.07 -8.68
N LEU A 59 -1.90 -6.82 -9.92
CA LEU A 59 -0.77 -7.51 -10.55
C LEU A 59 0.54 -7.22 -9.84
N PHE A 60 0.80 -5.97 -9.43
CA PHE A 60 1.99 -5.58 -8.67
C PHE A 60 2.07 -6.25 -7.29
N PHE A 61 0.91 -6.55 -6.69
CA PHE A 61 0.80 -7.33 -5.47
C PHE A 61 0.85 -8.85 -5.71
N ASN A 62 1.10 -9.29 -6.95
CA ASN A 62 1.13 -10.70 -7.38
C ASN A 62 -0.12 -11.47 -6.92
N GLY A 63 -1.30 -10.83 -6.95
CA GLY A 63 -2.56 -11.43 -6.48
C GLY A 63 -2.70 -11.60 -4.96
N THR A 64 -1.71 -11.18 -4.16
CA THR A 64 -1.77 -11.21 -2.68
C THR A 64 -2.86 -10.29 -2.14
N ARG A 65 -3.13 -9.19 -2.88
CA ARG A 65 -4.20 -8.24 -2.59
C ARG A 65 -5.13 -8.16 -3.78
N THR A 66 -6.43 -8.23 -3.52
CA THR A 66 -7.42 -8.12 -4.57
C THR A 66 -7.74 -6.67 -4.89
N HIS A 67 -8.24 -6.40 -6.11
CA HIS A 67 -8.72 -5.09 -6.52
C HIS A 67 -9.67 -4.45 -5.48
N LYS A 68 -10.62 -5.25 -4.93
CA LYS A 68 -11.57 -4.77 -3.92
C LYS A 68 -10.88 -4.32 -2.64
N GLN A 69 -9.84 -5.05 -2.20
CA GLN A 69 -9.07 -4.71 -1.00
C GLN A 69 -8.24 -3.45 -1.21
N LEU A 70 -7.61 -3.32 -2.39
CA LEU A 70 -6.82 -2.15 -2.77
C LEU A 70 -7.68 -0.88 -2.83
N LEU A 71 -8.86 -0.97 -3.44
CA LEU A 71 -9.81 0.15 -3.48
C LEU A 71 -10.30 0.54 -2.08
N ALA A 72 -10.62 -0.44 -1.24
CA ALA A 72 -11.02 -0.18 0.15
C ALA A 72 -9.90 0.49 0.93
N ARG A 73 -8.64 0.05 0.74
CA ARG A 73 -7.49 0.67 1.37
C ARG A 73 -7.25 2.08 0.87
N PHE A 74 -7.37 2.32 -0.43
CA PHE A 74 -7.25 3.65 -1.03
C PHE A 74 -8.22 4.64 -0.39
N LYS A 75 -9.52 4.28 -0.28
CA LYS A 75 -10.52 5.12 0.38
C LYS A 75 -10.20 5.39 1.85
N LEU A 76 -9.67 4.39 2.55
CA LEU A 76 -9.25 4.54 3.94
C LEU A 76 -8.06 5.49 4.06
N GLU A 77 -7.02 5.33 3.24
CA GLU A 77 -5.86 6.22 3.23
C GLU A 77 -6.24 7.65 2.78
N GLN A 78 -7.18 7.82 1.85
CA GLN A 78 -7.70 9.15 1.50
C GLN A 78 -8.35 9.87 2.68
N LYS A 79 -8.97 9.11 3.60
CA LYS A 79 -9.57 9.67 4.82
C LYS A 79 -8.54 9.91 5.92
N MET A 80 -7.61 8.96 6.10
CA MET A 80 -6.66 8.97 7.21
C MET A 80 -5.44 9.86 6.94
N ARG A 81 -4.93 9.84 5.70
CA ARG A 81 -3.68 10.47 5.26
C ARG A 81 -3.81 11.01 3.84
N PRO A 82 -4.74 11.95 3.59
CA PRO A 82 -4.97 12.51 2.26
C PRO A 82 -3.70 13.06 1.61
N GLU A 83 -2.80 13.66 2.39
CA GLU A 83 -1.54 14.23 1.92
C GLU A 83 -0.59 13.20 1.32
N LEU A 84 -0.54 11.98 1.87
CA LEU A 84 0.28 10.90 1.32
C LEU A 84 -0.31 10.35 0.03
N VAL A 85 -1.63 10.21 -0.04
CA VAL A 85 -2.32 9.78 -1.26
C VAL A 85 -2.12 10.82 -2.35
N SER A 86 -2.33 12.11 -2.05
CA SER A 86 -2.06 13.19 -3.00
C SER A 86 -0.62 13.15 -3.48
N LYS A 87 0.35 12.98 -2.58
CA LYS A 87 1.76 12.90 -2.95
C LYS A 87 2.09 11.69 -3.84
N ALA A 88 1.51 10.53 -3.56
CA ALA A 88 1.70 9.34 -4.37
C ALA A 88 1.00 9.44 -5.72
N MET A 89 -0.09 10.20 -5.84
CA MET A 89 -0.80 10.40 -7.11
C MET A 89 -0.23 11.53 -7.97
N LEU A 90 0.64 12.39 -7.41
CA LEU A 90 1.36 13.35 -8.23
C LEU A 90 2.28 12.57 -9.17
N PRO A 91 2.24 12.82 -10.48
CA PRO A 91 3.21 12.23 -11.38
C PRO A 91 4.57 12.65 -10.87
N GLN A 92 5.38 11.67 -10.45
CA GLN A 92 6.78 11.96 -10.30
C GLN A 92 7.23 12.38 -11.69
N VAL A 93 7.64 13.64 -11.81
CA VAL A 93 8.52 14.05 -12.88
C VAL A 93 9.77 13.23 -12.63
N VAL A 94 9.74 11.98 -13.10
CA VAL A 94 10.90 11.13 -13.19
C VAL A 94 11.80 11.92 -14.12
N HIS A 95 12.80 12.59 -13.56
CA HIS A 95 13.93 13.06 -14.35
C HIS A 95 14.50 11.81 -15.02
N LEU A 96 14.08 11.59 -16.27
CA LEU A 96 14.56 10.54 -17.16
C LEU A 96 16.00 10.81 -17.61
N ASP A 97 16.75 11.62 -16.88
CA ASP A 97 18.10 12.09 -17.22
C ASP A 97 19.19 11.03 -16.97
N LYS A 98 18.85 9.73 -16.91
CA LYS A 98 19.84 8.68 -16.65
C LYS A 98 19.91 7.55 -17.67
N VAL A 99 19.19 7.63 -18.80
CA VAL A 99 19.29 6.60 -19.85
C VAL A 99 19.30 7.20 -21.26
N VAL A 100 20.15 8.18 -21.51
CA VAL A 100 20.68 8.46 -22.86
C VAL A 100 22.17 8.80 -22.69
N ASP A 101 22.97 8.38 -23.66
CA ASP A 101 24.42 8.56 -23.78
C ASP A 101 25.34 7.63 -22.98
N LYS A 102 25.54 6.43 -23.53
CA LYS A 102 26.88 6.01 -23.98
C LYS A 102 26.75 5.24 -25.29
N ASN A 103 26.84 5.99 -26.40
CA ASN A 103 27.24 5.45 -27.70
C ASN A 103 28.77 5.47 -27.78
#